data_AF-A0A1Z4LVY1-F1
#
_entry.id   AF-A0A1Z4LVY1-F1
#
_cell.length_a   1.000
_cell.length_b   1.000
_cell.length_c   1.000
_cell.angle_alpha   90.00
_cell.angle_beta   90.00
_cell.angle_gamma   90.00
#
_symmetry.space_group_name_H-M   'P 1'
#
loop_
_entity.id
_entity.type
_entity.pdbx_description
1 polymer ?
#
loop_
_entity_poly.entity_id
_entity_poly.type
_entity_poly.pdbx_seq_one_letter_code
_entity_poly.pdbx_strand_id
1 'polypeptide(L)'
;MLDCIPLYGEDLISQWKKQVDDFPDTLARAMVEKYLNFVPIWALQEELAARDTTLFQHQIRLEAGQNILGVLAGLNRLYYTTFQLKRMRKFIEKMNIAPQNLYERLENLYHQEPLSITSQLKELVSETVELVEFYMPEVDTSKVKQSLEAQANYWEQTIDPNSLG
;
A
#
# COMPACT_ATOMS: atom_id res chain seq x y z
N MET A 1 -21.75 0.18 -7.06
CA MET A 1 -22.41 0.12 -5.75
C MET A 1 -22.92 -1.30 -5.62
N LEU A 2 -22.70 -1.97 -4.49
CA LEU A 2 -23.43 -3.23 -4.22
C LEU A 2 -24.83 -2.78 -3.83
N ASP A 3 -25.77 -2.90 -4.76
CA ASP A 3 -27.17 -2.53 -4.52
C ASP A 3 -27.80 -3.64 -3.70
N CYS A 4 -27.67 -3.53 -2.37
CA CYS A 4 -28.34 -4.42 -1.44
C CYS A 4 -29.75 -3.89 -1.18
N ILE A 5 -30.77 -4.70 -1.48
CA ILE A 5 -32.16 -4.42 -1.14
C ILE A 5 -32.43 -5.06 0.24
N PRO A 6 -32.84 -4.28 1.26
CA PRO A 6 -33.13 -4.85 2.57
C PRO A 6 -34.38 -5.75 2.49
N LEU A 7 -34.25 -7.00 2.94
CA LEU A 7 -35.39 -7.93 3.00
C LEU A 7 -36.27 -7.70 4.24
N TYR A 8 -35.69 -7.15 5.32
CA TYR A 8 -36.37 -6.76 6.56
C TYR A 8 -35.54 -5.72 7.30
N GLY A 9 -36.17 -4.87 8.12
CA GLY A 9 -35.47 -3.92 9.01
C GLY A 9 -34.81 -2.73 8.30
N GLU A 10 -35.41 -2.23 7.21
CA GLU A 10 -34.89 -1.08 6.45
C GLU A 10 -34.62 0.15 7.33
N ASP A 11 -35.52 0.44 8.28
CA ASP A 11 -35.35 1.56 9.22
C ASP A 11 -34.10 1.40 10.08
N LEU A 12 -33.82 0.19 10.56
CA LEU A 12 -32.64 -0.12 11.37
C LEU A 12 -31.35 0.03 10.54
N ILE A 13 -31.34 -0.50 9.32
CA ILE A 13 -30.21 -0.37 8.39
C ILE A 13 -29.96 1.11 8.06
N SER A 14 -31.02 1.88 7.85
CA SER A 14 -30.93 3.32 7.58
C SER A 14 -30.37 4.10 8.77
N GLN A 15 -30.74 3.73 9.99
CA GLN A 15 -30.16 4.29 11.21
C GLN A 15 -28.66 3.98 11.32
N TRP A 16 -28.24 2.75 11.06
CA TRP A 16 -26.82 2.40 11.05
C TRP A 16 -26.05 3.14 9.97
N LYS A 17 -26.59 3.22 8.75
CA LYS A 17 -26.01 4.02 7.66
C LYS A 17 -25.80 5.47 8.09
N LYS A 18 -26.80 6.07 8.76
CA LYS A 18 -26.70 7.44 9.28
C LYS A 18 -25.64 7.58 10.39
N GLN A 19 -25.44 6.56 11.21
CA GLN A 19 -24.41 6.56 12.25
C GLN A 19 -22.99 6.47 11.68
N VAL A 20 -22.81 5.84 10.51
CA VAL A 20 -21.51 5.67 9.85
C VAL A 20 -21.34 6.59 8.62
N ASP A 21 -22.27 7.54 8.45
CA ASP A 21 -22.28 8.49 7.33
C ASP A 21 -21.09 9.47 7.45
N ASP A 22 -20.74 9.82 8.68
CA ASP A 22 -19.49 10.49 8.98
C ASP A 22 -18.39 9.46 9.22
N PHE A 23 -17.31 9.57 8.45
CA PHE A 23 -16.19 8.64 8.54
C PHE A 23 -15.29 9.05 9.71
N PRO A 24 -15.22 8.27 10.81
CA PRO A 24 -14.55 8.73 12.03
C PRO A 24 -13.04 8.88 11.85
N ASP A 25 -12.45 9.95 12.40
CA ASP A 25 -11.00 10.18 12.40
C ASP A 25 -10.22 9.01 13.00
N THR A 26 -10.77 8.40 14.05
CA THR A 26 -10.18 7.24 14.73
C THR A 26 -10.13 6.02 13.82
N LEU A 27 -11.14 5.83 12.96
CA LEU A 27 -11.14 4.76 11.97
C LEU A 27 -10.12 5.05 10.86
N ALA A 28 -10.04 6.29 10.40
CA ALA A 28 -9.08 6.71 9.39
C ALA A 28 -7.64 6.40 9.83
N ARG A 29 -7.31 6.82 11.05
CA ARG A 29 -6.01 6.53 11.67
C ARG A 29 -5.77 5.03 11.83
N ALA A 30 -6.72 4.29 12.41
CA ALA A 30 -6.58 2.85 12.61
C ALA A 30 -6.41 2.08 11.28
N MET A 31 -7.04 2.54 10.20
CA MET A 31 -6.82 1.97 8.87
C MET A 31 -5.40 2.25 8.37
N VAL A 32 -4.93 3.50 8.45
CA VAL A 32 -3.56 3.84 8.06
C VAL A 32 -2.56 3.00 8.85
N GLU A 33 -2.62 3.00 10.19
CA GLU A 33 -1.71 2.24 11.05
C GLU A 33 -1.73 0.73 10.74
N LYS A 34 -2.92 0.16 10.52
CA LYS A 34 -3.06 -1.26 10.18
C LYS A 34 -2.37 -1.62 8.87
N TYR A 35 -2.53 -0.78 7.85
CA TYR A 35 -2.05 -1.06 6.51
C TYR A 35 -0.65 -0.52 6.24
N LEU A 36 -0.07 0.28 7.14
CA LEU A 36 1.31 0.76 7.06
C LEU A 36 2.32 -0.34 7.44
N ASN A 37 2.25 -1.47 6.73
CA ASN A 37 3.07 -2.65 6.94
C ASN A 37 3.54 -3.20 5.60
N PHE A 38 4.84 -3.17 5.34
CA PHE A 38 5.40 -3.59 4.06
C PHE A 38 6.57 -4.55 4.29
N VAL A 39 6.59 -5.64 3.52
CA VAL A 39 7.77 -6.51 3.44
C VAL A 39 8.80 -5.82 2.52
N PRO A 40 10.02 -5.53 3.00
CA PRO A 40 10.99 -4.74 2.24
C PRO A 40 11.69 -5.60 1.18
N ILE A 41 10.98 -5.95 0.11
CA ILE A 41 11.49 -6.82 -0.96
C ILE A 41 12.74 -6.25 -1.65
N TRP A 42 12.90 -4.93 -1.62
CA TRP A 42 14.09 -4.21 -2.10
C TRP A 42 15.36 -4.48 -1.31
N ALA A 43 15.25 -4.90 -0.04
CA ALA A 43 16.40 -5.32 0.77
C ALA A 43 16.69 -6.83 0.65
N LEU A 44 15.85 -7.58 -0.06
CA LEU A 44 15.90 -9.05 -0.13
C LEU A 44 16.22 -9.58 -1.54
N GLN A 45 16.67 -8.73 -2.48
CA GLN A 45 16.84 -9.12 -3.89
C GLN A 45 17.77 -10.31 -4.08
N GLU A 46 18.91 -10.36 -3.38
CA GLU A 46 19.87 -11.47 -3.51
C GLU A 46 19.32 -12.79 -2.96
N GLU A 47 18.65 -12.75 -1.80
CA GLU A 47 18.04 -13.96 -1.20
C GLU A 47 16.87 -14.51 -2.02
N LEU A 48 16.12 -13.62 -2.68
CA LEU A 48 14.99 -13.98 -3.54
C LEU A 48 15.42 -14.51 -4.91
N ALA A 49 16.57 -14.06 -5.42
CA ALA A 49 17.15 -14.56 -6.68
C ALA A 49 17.75 -15.96 -6.52
N ALA A 50 18.27 -16.29 -5.34
CA ALA A 50 18.93 -17.57 -5.05
C ALA A 50 17.96 -18.72 -4.73
N ARG A 51 16.65 -18.47 -4.63
CA ARG A 51 15.65 -19.43 -4.14
C ARG A 51 14.41 -19.43 -5.04
N ASP A 52 13.78 -20.60 -5.22
CA ASP A 52 12.51 -20.80 -5.95
C ASP A 52 11.32 -20.10 -5.25
N THR A 53 11.37 -18.76 -5.19
CA THR A 53 10.51 -17.92 -4.35
C THR A 53 9.40 -17.24 -5.14
N THR A 54 9.14 -17.65 -6.37
CA THR A 54 8.18 -17.00 -7.27
C THR A 54 6.82 -16.79 -6.60
N LEU A 55 6.28 -17.81 -5.93
CA LEU A 55 5.00 -17.71 -5.22
C LEU A 55 5.03 -16.69 -4.08
N PHE A 56 6.12 -16.67 -3.31
CA PHE A 56 6.31 -15.73 -2.20
C PHE A 56 6.45 -14.29 -2.71
N GLN A 57 7.15 -14.08 -3.82
CA GLN A 57 7.25 -12.76 -4.45
C GLN A 57 5.88 -12.25 -4.93
N HIS A 58 5.04 -13.12 -5.50
CA HIS A 58 3.67 -12.75 -5.86
C HIS A 58 2.82 -12.38 -4.65
N GLN A 59 2.95 -13.14 -3.55
CA GLN A 59 2.26 -12.83 -2.29
C GLN A 59 2.67 -11.45 -1.76
N ILE A 60 3.97 -11.15 -1.69
CA ILE A 60 4.46 -9.85 -1.22
C ILE A 60 3.90 -8.70 -2.08
N ARG A 61 3.93 -8.85 -3.41
CA ARG A 61 3.39 -7.81 -4.32
C ARG A 61 1.90 -7.58 -4.10
N LEU A 62 1.13 -8.66 -3.93
CA LEU A 62 -0.30 -8.59 -3.65
C LEU A 62 -0.59 -7.88 -2.33
N GLU A 63 0.09 -8.30 -1.26
CA GLU A 63 -0.08 -7.71 0.07
C GLU A 63 0.34 -6.24 0.07
N ALA A 64 1.47 -5.90 -0.55
CA ALA A 64 1.92 -4.52 -0.62
C ALA A 64 0.93 -3.62 -1.41
N GLY A 65 0.40 -4.10 -2.53
CA GLY A 65 -0.65 -3.38 -3.27
C GLY A 65 -1.93 -3.18 -2.46
N GLN A 66 -2.36 -4.20 -1.70
CA GLN A 66 -3.50 -4.10 -0.79
C GLN A 66 -3.25 -3.09 0.34
N ASN A 67 -2.04 -3.10 0.89
CA ASN A 67 -1.64 -2.22 1.98
C ASN A 67 -1.54 -0.76 1.52
N ILE A 68 -0.99 -0.49 0.34
CA ILE A 68 -1.02 0.85 -0.27
C ILE A 68 -2.47 1.34 -0.40
N LEU A 69 -3.36 0.52 -0.96
CA LEU A 69 -4.77 0.89 -1.11
C LEU A 69 -5.47 1.10 0.24
N GLY A 70 -5.13 0.30 1.25
CA GLY A 70 -5.69 0.41 2.60
C GLY A 70 -5.25 1.69 3.31
N VAL A 71 -3.97 2.08 3.19
CA VAL A 71 -3.46 3.35 3.71
C VAL A 71 -4.16 4.52 3.01
N LEU A 72 -4.17 4.53 1.68
CA LEU A 72 -4.80 5.61 0.92
C LEU A 72 -6.30 5.68 1.17
N ALA A 73 -6.97 4.55 1.39
CA ALA A 73 -8.37 4.53 1.78
C ALA A 73 -8.61 5.21 3.14
N GLY A 74 -7.72 4.97 4.12
CA GLY A 74 -7.75 5.67 5.41
C GLY A 74 -7.59 7.18 5.24
N LEU A 75 -6.58 7.62 4.47
CA LEU A 75 -6.33 9.03 4.18
C LEU A 75 -7.51 9.72 3.48
N ASN A 76 -8.17 9.02 2.56
CA ASN A 76 -9.32 9.54 1.80
C ASN A 76 -10.67 9.29 2.47
N ARG A 77 -10.72 8.71 3.66
CA ARG A 77 -11.97 8.38 4.37
C ARG A 77 -12.91 7.49 3.56
N LEU A 78 -12.33 6.49 2.89
CA LEU A 78 -13.06 5.53 2.07
C LEU A 78 -13.08 4.18 2.77
N TYR A 79 -14.27 3.58 2.86
CA TYR A 79 -14.38 2.20 3.33
C TYR A 79 -13.68 1.25 2.35
N TYR A 80 -12.72 0.49 2.87
CA TYR A 80 -11.89 -0.43 2.10
C TYR A 80 -11.91 -1.83 2.69
N THR A 81 -12.08 -2.82 1.81
CA THR A 81 -11.90 -4.23 2.12
C THR A 81 -11.18 -4.89 0.96
N THR A 82 -10.25 -5.79 1.26
CA THR A 82 -9.44 -6.48 0.25
C THR A 82 -10.28 -7.35 -0.71
N PHE A 83 -11.45 -7.83 -0.25
CA PHE A 83 -12.39 -8.60 -1.07
C PHE A 83 -13.12 -7.75 -2.14
N GLN A 84 -13.19 -6.42 -1.98
CA GLN A 84 -13.93 -5.52 -2.88
C GLN A 84 -13.10 -4.97 -4.06
N LEU A 85 -11.90 -5.49 -4.29
CA LEU A 85 -10.98 -5.02 -5.36
C LEU A 85 -11.48 -5.24 -6.80
N LYS A 86 -12.67 -5.82 -6.98
CA LYS A 86 -13.35 -5.81 -8.28
C LYS A 86 -13.59 -4.36 -8.70
N ARG A 87 -12.88 -3.91 -9.74
CA ARG A 87 -12.88 -2.52 -10.27
C ARG A 87 -11.99 -1.55 -9.47
N MET A 88 -10.76 -1.96 -9.15
CA MET A 88 -9.72 -1.13 -8.51
C MET A 88 -9.63 0.29 -9.09
N ARG A 89 -9.64 0.45 -10.43
CA ARG A 89 -9.65 1.76 -11.09
C ARG A 89 -10.74 2.70 -10.56
N LYS A 90 -11.98 2.22 -10.47
CA LYS A 90 -13.14 3.01 -9.98
C LYS A 90 -13.05 3.34 -8.49
N PHE A 91 -12.29 2.56 -7.73
CA PHE A 91 -12.04 2.85 -6.32
C PHE A 91 -10.98 3.96 -6.20
N ILE A 92 -9.89 3.85 -6.94
CA ILE A 92 -8.81 4.86 -6.98
C ILE A 92 -9.33 6.21 -7.50
N GLU A 93 -10.24 6.22 -8.48
CA GLU A 93 -10.87 7.45 -9.00
C GLU A 93 -11.62 8.27 -7.93
N LYS A 94 -11.93 7.69 -6.77
CA LYS A 94 -12.56 8.40 -5.64
C LYS A 94 -11.55 9.06 -4.70
N MET A 95 -10.26 8.78 -4.87
CA MET A 95 -9.20 9.30 -4.01
C MET A 95 -8.76 10.69 -4.48
N ASN A 96 -8.76 11.65 -3.56
CA ASN A 96 -8.16 12.96 -3.76
C ASN A 96 -6.68 12.98 -3.34
N ILE A 97 -6.30 12.09 -2.41
CA ILE A 97 -4.95 11.93 -1.87
C ILE A 97 -4.39 10.61 -2.40
N ALA A 98 -3.58 10.64 -3.45
CA ALA A 98 -2.98 9.45 -4.03
C ALA A 98 -1.69 9.77 -4.82
N PRO A 99 -0.77 8.80 -4.92
CA PRO A 99 0.32 8.80 -5.90
C PRO A 99 -0.17 9.04 -7.33
N GLN A 100 0.68 9.66 -8.15
CA GLN A 100 0.36 9.85 -9.57
C GLN A 100 0.30 8.51 -10.30
N ASN A 101 -0.67 8.37 -11.20
CA ASN A 101 -0.89 7.17 -12.02
C ASN A 101 -0.97 5.87 -11.19
N LEU A 102 -1.54 5.93 -9.98
CA LEU A 102 -1.55 4.84 -9.02
C LEU A 102 -2.10 3.53 -9.61
N TYR A 103 -3.19 3.59 -10.37
CA TYR A 103 -3.78 2.40 -10.96
C TYR A 103 -2.80 1.70 -11.91
N GLU A 104 -2.25 2.45 -12.86
CA GLU A 104 -1.32 1.93 -13.86
C GLU A 104 -0.07 1.38 -13.17
N ARG A 105 0.42 2.06 -12.13
CA ARG A 105 1.58 1.62 -11.38
C ARG A 105 1.30 0.33 -10.58
N LEU A 106 0.12 0.17 -9.99
CA LEU A 106 -0.24 -1.07 -9.29
C LEU A 106 -0.40 -2.25 -10.26
N GLU A 107 -1.02 -2.05 -11.41
CA GLU A 107 -1.18 -3.11 -12.44
C GLU A 107 0.18 -3.55 -13.00
N ASN A 108 1.09 -2.59 -13.22
CA ASN A 108 2.42 -2.86 -13.76
C ASN A 108 3.27 -3.76 -12.85
N LEU A 109 2.97 -3.85 -11.55
CA LEU A 109 3.66 -4.78 -10.62
C LEU A 109 3.52 -6.25 -11.03
N TYR A 110 2.54 -6.58 -11.87
CA TYR A 110 2.23 -7.94 -12.33
C TYR A 110 2.62 -8.20 -13.79
N HIS A 111 3.04 -7.18 -14.53
CA HIS A 111 3.28 -7.28 -15.98
C HIS A 111 4.73 -6.95 -16.40
N GLN A 112 5.57 -6.50 -15.46
CA GLN A 112 6.95 -6.12 -15.72
C GLN A 112 7.98 -7.16 -15.23
N GLU A 113 9.24 -6.94 -15.61
CA GLU A 113 10.41 -7.72 -15.16
C GLU A 113 10.71 -7.49 -13.66
N PRO A 114 11.23 -8.50 -12.92
CA PRO A 114 11.36 -8.49 -11.45
C PRO A 114 12.13 -7.31 -10.83
N LEU A 115 13.20 -6.84 -11.48
CA LEU A 115 13.99 -5.71 -10.98
C LEU A 115 13.23 -4.38 -11.06
N SER A 116 12.49 -4.16 -12.15
CA SER A 116 11.64 -2.98 -12.34
C SER A 116 10.54 -2.93 -11.29
N ILE A 117 9.93 -4.09 -10.99
CA ILE A 117 8.85 -4.21 -9.99
C ILE A 117 9.32 -3.80 -8.61
N THR A 118 10.52 -4.21 -8.20
CA THR A 118 11.04 -3.93 -6.86
C THR A 118 11.27 -2.45 -6.64
N SER A 119 11.88 -1.78 -7.62
CA SER A 119 12.11 -0.33 -7.59
C SER A 119 10.80 0.44 -7.60
N GLN A 120 9.86 0.05 -8.48
CA GLN A 120 8.55 0.69 -8.57
C GLN A 120 7.72 0.51 -7.30
N LEU A 121 7.76 -0.66 -6.68
CA LEU A 121 7.07 -0.90 -5.42
C LEU A 121 7.66 -0.06 -4.29
N LYS A 122 9.00 0.03 -4.21
CA LYS A 122 9.68 0.88 -3.24
C LYS A 122 9.27 2.34 -3.39
N GLU A 123 9.24 2.85 -4.62
CA GLU A 123 8.83 4.22 -4.93
C GLU A 123 7.37 4.48 -4.49
N LEU A 124 6.44 3.58 -4.84
CA LEU A 124 5.04 3.67 -4.41
C LEU A 124 4.89 3.68 -2.88
N VAL A 125 5.66 2.86 -2.18
CA VAL A 125 5.65 2.81 -0.71
C VAL A 125 6.21 4.12 -0.14
N SER A 126 7.30 4.66 -0.69
CA SER A 126 7.86 5.95 -0.29
C SER A 126 6.87 7.09 -0.43
N GLU A 127 6.26 7.24 -1.61
CA GLU A 127 5.24 8.27 -1.86
C GLU A 127 4.03 8.12 -0.93
N THR A 128 3.61 6.88 -0.66
CA THR A 128 2.50 6.62 0.28
C THR A 128 2.86 7.05 1.70
N VAL A 129 4.09 6.78 2.15
CA VAL A 129 4.58 7.22 3.46
C VAL A 129 4.66 8.74 3.54
N GLU A 130 5.16 9.42 2.51
CA GLU A 130 5.20 10.88 2.44
C GLU A 130 3.80 11.51 2.55
N LEU A 131 2.79 10.91 1.89
CA LEU A 131 1.41 11.33 2.03
C LEU A 131 0.89 11.13 3.46
N VAL A 132 1.24 10.03 4.13
CA VAL A 132 0.88 9.82 5.54
C VAL A 132 1.52 10.88 6.43
N GLU A 133 2.82 11.14 6.28
CA GLU A 133 3.52 12.17 7.07
C GLU A 133 2.93 13.57 6.88
N PHE A 134 2.45 13.88 5.66
CA PHE A 134 1.85 15.17 5.36
C PHE A 134 0.41 15.31 5.90
N TYR A 135 -0.45 14.30 5.70
CA TYR A 135 -1.88 14.39 6.02
C TYR A 135 -2.25 13.86 7.42
N MET A 136 -1.42 13.00 8.02
CA MET A 136 -1.61 12.41 9.36
C MET A 136 -0.26 12.32 10.09
N PRO A 137 0.36 13.46 10.45
CA PRO A 137 1.69 13.50 11.07
C PRO A 137 1.77 12.80 12.44
N GLU A 138 0.64 12.48 13.06
CA GLU A 138 0.58 11.74 14.31
C GLU A 138 0.81 10.22 14.17
N VAL A 139 0.76 9.68 12.94
CA VAL A 139 1.02 8.26 12.67
C VAL A 139 2.53 8.03 12.60
N ASP A 140 3.03 7.03 13.34
CA ASP A 140 4.44 6.66 13.30
C ASP A 140 4.80 5.90 12.00
N THR A 141 5.63 6.52 11.16
CA THR A 141 6.13 5.97 9.89
C THR A 141 7.55 5.42 10.00
N SER A 142 8.20 5.54 11.16
CA SER A 142 9.64 5.34 11.34
C SER A 142 10.11 3.96 10.89
N LYS A 143 9.34 2.92 11.21
CA LYS A 143 9.66 1.53 10.84
C LYS A 143 9.71 1.34 9.32
N VAL A 144 8.76 1.94 8.58
CA VAL A 144 8.73 1.79 7.12
C VAL A 144 9.88 2.57 6.49
N LYS A 145 10.15 3.79 6.97
CA LYS A 145 11.28 4.62 6.51
C LYS A 145 12.62 3.94 6.69
N GLN A 146 12.87 3.37 7.86
CA GLN A 146 14.08 2.59 8.10
C GLN A 146 14.23 1.44 7.08
N SER A 147 13.14 0.77 6.72
CA SER A 147 13.21 -0.29 5.72
C SER A 147 13.47 0.24 4.31
N LEU A 148 12.93 1.43 3.94
CA LEU A 148 13.19 2.08 2.65
C LEU A 148 14.67 2.47 2.50
N GLU A 149 15.31 2.88 3.59
CA GLU A 149 16.73 3.22 3.67
C GLU A 149 17.66 1.99 3.59
N ALA A 150 17.20 0.82 4.06
CA ALA A 150 18.03 -0.38 4.15
C ALA A 150 18.66 -0.86 2.83
N GLN A 151 18.08 -0.53 1.66
CA GLN A 151 18.69 -0.83 0.35
C GLN A 151 19.81 0.14 -0.04
N ALA A 152 19.75 1.40 0.37
CA ALA A 152 20.75 2.41 -0.01
C ALA A 152 22.13 2.04 0.55
N ASN A 153 22.15 1.52 1.78
CA ASN A 153 23.38 1.17 2.49
C ASN A 153 24.11 -0.05 1.90
N TYR A 154 23.42 -0.94 1.17
CA TYR A 154 24.05 -2.11 0.57
C TYR A 154 24.94 -1.73 -0.62
N TRP A 155 24.51 -0.75 -1.44
CA TRP A 155 25.30 -0.28 -2.57
C TRP A 155 26.43 0.68 -2.17
N GLU A 156 26.25 1.52 -1.14
CA GLU A 156 27.31 2.39 -0.62
C GLU A 156 28.50 1.61 -0.03
N GLN A 157 28.27 0.41 0.51
CA GLN A 157 29.37 -0.45 1.00
C GLN A 157 30.08 -1.22 -0.12
N THR A 158 29.43 -1.44 -1.26
CA THR A 158 30.02 -2.18 -2.39
C THR A 158 30.81 -1.31 -3.38
N ILE A 159 30.71 0.01 -3.28
CA ILE A 159 31.55 0.95 -4.04
C ILE A 159 32.75 1.34 -3.15
N ASP A 160 33.63 0.38 -2.87
CA ASP A 160 35.00 0.69 -2.48
C ASP A 160 35.85 0.75 -3.77
N PRO A 161 36.38 1.92 -4.18
CA PRO A 161 37.21 2.05 -5.38
C PRO A 161 38.52 1.23 -5.34
N ASN A 162 38.86 0.62 -4.19
CA ASN A 162 40.11 -0.12 -4.01
C ASN A 162 40.01 -1.65 -4.11
N SER A 163 38.86 -2.23 -4.47
CA SER A 163 38.71 -3.71 -4.54
C SER A 163 39.06 -4.34 -5.91
N LEU A 164 39.68 -3.59 -6.83
CA LEU A 164 40.29 -4.13 -8.05
C LEU A 164 41.78 -3.80 -8.08
N GLY A 165 42.54 -4.50 -7.23
CA GLY A 165 44.00 -4.63 -7.33
C GLY A 165 44.38 -5.95 -7.98
#